data_AF-A0A913X7Q5-F1
#
_entry.id   AF-A0A913X7Q5-F1
#
_cell.length_a   1.000
_cell.length_b   1.000
_cell.length_c   1.000
_cell.angle_alpha   90.00
_cell.angle_beta   90.00
_cell.angle_gamma   90.00
#
_symmetry.space_group_name_H-M   'P 1'
#
loop_
_entity.id
_entity.type
_entity.pdbx_description
1 polymer ?
#
loop_
_entity_poly.entity_id
_entity_poly.type
_entity_poly.pdbx_seq_one_letter_code
_entity_poly.pdbx_strand_id
1 'polypeptide(L)'
;MAGCEESFGFYFIFVLLTYLLWMDLSFFDELAVYGSSYNATTASKMMFPVKSVKLRMTEHIDHYINLPLMEVTNEKLGISNIPGVTPNVISGLHFFCAIIACKFIVSDRLTLRRVGCVLYELRNALDLLDGVVYRAQAHKKQFVSGWGSSGYLVDAAMDFAGGFLLGFSIGVFLQRYPPMRRVRHKKDIEAGKSLITDHYSGKNEKTSYSFVHIDRRTINFVTFMAVVQTVARSGFWDYYVRSYHELLEVPSAQYSKELQSEVLNYRSTWIVMWLWKISSADAFFEFTILAILFDKIWVWLRSVFYIGFFQFAAVLVLSQLHLMEVRRYMNGG
;
A
#
# COMPACT_ATOMS: atom_id res chain seq x y z
N MET A 1 5.55 31.05 -0.10
CA MET A 1 5.34 29.91 0.81
C MET A 1 5.18 28.57 0.07
N ALA A 2 4.54 28.51 -1.10
CA ALA A 2 4.38 27.26 -1.88
C ALA A 2 5.71 26.53 -2.24
N GLY A 3 6.78 27.25 -2.62
CA GLY A 3 8.04 26.61 -3.01
C GLY A 3 8.84 25.95 -1.87
N CYS A 4 8.59 26.33 -0.62
CA CYS A 4 9.28 25.74 0.54
C CYS A 4 8.65 24.39 0.93
N GLU A 5 7.31 24.30 0.94
CA GLU A 5 6.60 23.04 1.18
C GLU A 5 6.85 21.99 0.10
N GLU A 6 6.95 22.40 -1.18
CA GLU A 6 7.31 21.49 -2.27
C GLU A 6 8.73 20.93 -2.13
N SER A 7 9.66 21.74 -1.64
CA SER A 7 11.05 21.31 -1.38
C SER A 7 11.11 20.30 -0.22
N PHE A 8 10.42 20.55 0.89
CA PHE A 8 10.36 19.61 2.02
C PHE A 8 9.72 18.27 1.63
N GLY A 9 8.63 18.29 0.87
CA GLY A 9 8.00 17.06 0.40
C GLY A 9 8.91 16.24 -0.51
N PHE A 10 9.65 16.90 -1.41
CA PHE A 10 10.66 16.23 -2.23
C PHE A 10 11.75 15.55 -1.39
N TYR A 11 12.37 16.27 -0.45
CA TYR A 11 13.43 15.70 0.38
C TYR A 11 12.92 14.56 1.26
N PHE A 12 11.72 14.68 1.82
CA PHE A 12 11.09 13.62 2.60
C PHE A 12 10.91 12.35 1.76
N ILE A 13 10.29 12.47 0.58
CA ILE A 13 10.08 11.33 -0.34
C ILE A 13 11.42 10.75 -0.78
N PHE A 14 12.42 11.59 -1.09
CA PHE A 14 13.73 11.14 -1.53
C PHE A 14 14.46 10.34 -0.44
N VAL A 15 14.46 10.82 0.81
CA VAL A 15 15.05 10.11 1.95
C VAL A 15 14.31 8.81 2.19
N LEU A 16 12.97 8.83 2.18
CA LEU A 16 12.16 7.63 2.35
C LEU A 16 12.46 6.58 1.28
N LEU A 17 12.43 6.95 0.00
CA LEU A 17 12.74 6.01 -1.10
C LEU A 17 14.17 5.47 -1.03
N THR A 18 15.13 6.31 -0.64
CA THR A 18 16.53 5.88 -0.47
C THR A 18 16.64 4.86 0.66
N TYR A 19 15.96 5.10 1.78
CA TYR A 19 15.89 4.16 2.89
C TYR A 19 15.26 2.83 2.47
N LEU A 20 14.08 2.86 1.83
CA LEU A 20 13.38 1.64 1.42
C LEU A 20 14.16 0.84 0.38
N LEU A 21 14.83 1.52 -0.56
CA LEU A 21 15.71 0.87 -1.53
C LEU A 21 16.90 0.19 -0.83
N TRP A 22 17.53 0.88 0.12
CA TRP A 22 18.64 0.32 0.88
C TRP A 22 18.21 -0.88 1.72
N MET A 23 17.01 -0.84 2.31
CA MET A 23 16.42 -1.95 3.06
C MET A 23 16.12 -3.16 2.17
N ASP A 24 15.55 -2.94 0.97
CA ASP A 24 15.35 -4.02 -0.01
C ASP A 24 16.68 -4.66 -0.41
N LEU A 25 17.69 -3.85 -0.76
CA LEU A 25 19.01 -4.35 -1.14
C LEU A 25 19.65 -5.17 -0.01
N SER A 26 19.57 -4.69 1.23
CA SER A 26 20.10 -5.39 2.41
C SER A 26 19.34 -6.69 2.68
N PHE A 27 18.01 -6.67 2.54
CA PHE A 27 17.17 -7.86 2.69
C PHE A 27 17.51 -8.92 1.64
N PHE A 28 17.68 -8.53 0.38
CA PHE A 28 18.01 -9.45 -0.71
C PHE A 28 19.45 -9.96 -0.63
N ASP A 29 20.41 -9.16 -0.17
CA ASP A 29 21.79 -9.61 0.07
C ASP A 29 21.81 -10.68 1.18
N GLU A 30 21.12 -10.42 2.29
CA GLU A 30 21.02 -11.38 3.39
C GLU A 30 20.24 -12.65 2.97
N LEU A 31 19.27 -12.51 2.07
CA LEU A 31 18.54 -13.64 1.49
C LEU A 31 19.42 -14.45 0.51
N ALA A 32 20.31 -13.79 -0.24
CA ALA A 32 21.25 -14.47 -1.15
C ALA A 32 22.32 -15.26 -0.38
N VAL A 33 22.81 -14.70 0.75
CA VAL A 33 23.86 -15.33 1.56
C VAL A 33 23.33 -16.52 2.36
N TYR A 34 22.17 -16.36 3.00
CA TYR A 34 21.68 -17.34 3.97
C TYR A 34 20.43 -18.13 3.50
N GLY A 35 19.84 -17.73 2.38
CA GLY A 35 18.61 -18.32 1.88
C GLY A 35 17.45 -18.21 2.87
N SER A 36 16.54 -19.17 2.75
CA SER A 36 15.32 -19.28 3.58
C SER A 36 15.46 -20.28 4.73
N SER A 37 16.59 -20.98 4.80
CA SER A 37 16.83 -22.10 5.71
C SER A 37 18.03 -21.82 6.62
N TYR A 38 17.78 -21.22 7.77
CA TYR A 38 18.82 -20.90 8.76
C TYR A 38 18.36 -21.26 10.18
N ASN A 39 19.31 -21.55 11.07
CA ASN A 39 19.01 -21.92 12.46
C ASN A 39 18.77 -20.68 13.34
N ALA A 40 18.26 -20.88 14.55
CA ALA A 40 17.93 -19.80 15.49
C ALA A 40 19.15 -18.95 15.89
N THR A 41 20.35 -19.54 15.94
CA THR A 41 21.59 -18.85 16.31
C THR A 41 22.09 -17.94 15.19
N THR A 42 21.88 -18.32 13.94
CA THR A 42 22.16 -17.46 12.79
C THR A 42 21.09 -16.37 12.69
N ALA A 43 19.81 -16.72 12.89
CA ALA A 43 18.69 -15.78 12.89
C ALA A 43 18.89 -14.63 13.88
N SER A 44 19.42 -14.90 15.08
CA SER A 44 19.63 -13.84 16.09
C SER A 44 20.72 -12.82 15.74
N LYS A 45 21.55 -13.11 14.73
CA LYS A 45 22.61 -12.22 14.24
C LYS A 45 22.24 -11.52 12.94
N MET A 46 21.10 -11.88 12.36
CA MET A 46 20.60 -11.34 11.11
C MET A 46 19.89 -10.00 11.34
N MET A 47 19.94 -9.13 10.34
CA MET A 47 19.13 -7.92 10.32
C MET A 47 17.66 -8.29 10.07
N PHE A 48 17.42 -9.34 9.27
CA PHE A 48 16.09 -9.85 8.94
C PHE A 48 15.93 -11.31 9.43
N PRO A 49 15.59 -11.52 10.72
CA PRO A 49 15.53 -12.85 11.32
C PRO A 49 14.41 -13.74 10.76
N VAL A 50 13.41 -13.16 10.09
CA VAL A 50 12.33 -13.89 9.42
C VAL A 50 12.28 -13.48 7.95
N LYS A 51 12.13 -14.46 7.05
CA LYS A 51 12.07 -14.24 5.60
C LYS A 51 10.93 -15.05 4.95
N SER A 52 9.74 -15.04 5.55
CA SER A 52 8.61 -15.82 5.03
C SER A 52 8.05 -15.27 3.72
N VAL A 53 7.27 -16.08 3.00
CA VAL A 53 6.51 -15.68 1.80
C VAL A 53 5.66 -14.45 2.10
N LYS A 54 4.88 -14.48 3.20
CA LYS A 54 4.03 -13.35 3.60
C LYS A 54 4.86 -12.09 3.76
N LEU A 55 5.95 -12.15 4.53
CA LEU A 55 6.79 -10.98 4.81
C LEU A 55 7.50 -10.43 3.56
N ARG A 56 7.91 -11.30 2.63
CA ARG A 56 8.49 -10.88 1.34
C ARG A 56 7.49 -10.15 0.44
N MET A 57 6.20 -10.38 0.63
CA MET A 57 5.11 -9.75 -0.12
C MET A 57 4.45 -8.59 0.64
N THR A 58 4.74 -8.42 1.92
CA THR A 58 4.34 -7.26 2.73
C THR A 58 5.02 -6.00 2.21
N GLU A 59 4.26 -4.91 2.18
CA GLU A 59 4.75 -3.63 1.67
C GLU A 59 5.89 -3.07 2.55
N HIS A 60 6.62 -2.11 1.99
CA HIS A 60 7.89 -1.64 2.52
C HIS A 60 7.82 -0.98 3.90
N ILE A 61 6.82 -0.14 4.17
CA ILE A 61 6.69 0.58 5.45
C ILE A 61 6.41 -0.42 6.56
N ASP A 62 5.46 -1.31 6.36
CA ASP A 62 5.08 -2.35 7.29
C ASP A 62 6.22 -3.34 7.52
N HIS A 63 6.86 -3.83 6.45
CA HIS A 63 7.98 -4.76 6.60
C HIS A 63 9.16 -4.10 7.34
N TYR A 64 9.55 -2.88 6.99
CA TYR A 64 10.82 -2.30 7.44
C TYR A 64 10.72 -1.31 8.60
N ILE A 65 9.52 -0.84 8.93
CA ILE A 65 9.31 0.19 9.96
C ILE A 65 8.26 -0.29 10.96
N ASN A 66 7.01 -0.49 10.54
CA ASN A 66 5.92 -0.70 11.50
C ASN A 66 6.00 -2.06 12.18
N LEU A 67 6.28 -3.15 11.46
CA LEU A 67 6.35 -4.48 12.05
C LEU A 67 7.50 -4.59 13.08
N PRO A 68 8.76 -4.22 12.77
CA PRO A 68 9.82 -4.23 13.77
C PRO A 68 9.49 -3.36 14.98
N LEU A 69 8.85 -2.20 14.76
CA LEU A 69 8.42 -1.32 15.84
C LEU A 69 7.37 -1.99 16.73
N MET A 70 6.38 -2.67 16.15
CA MET A 70 5.33 -3.37 16.91
C MET A 70 5.88 -4.59 17.67
N GLU A 71 6.81 -5.34 17.08
CA GLU A 71 7.50 -6.43 17.77
C GLU A 71 8.29 -5.93 18.98
N VAL A 72 9.13 -4.90 18.80
CA VAL A 72 9.88 -4.28 19.91
C VAL A 72 8.95 -3.69 20.97
N THR A 73 7.84 -3.09 20.55
CA THR A 73 6.84 -2.53 21.46
C THR A 73 6.20 -3.64 22.31
N ASN A 74 5.79 -4.75 21.70
CA ASN A 74 5.25 -5.88 22.42
C ASN A 74 6.28 -6.52 23.36
N GLU A 75 7.54 -6.68 22.92
CA GLU A 75 8.62 -7.23 23.75
C GLU A 75 8.92 -6.36 24.98
N LYS A 76 8.99 -5.04 24.81
CA LYS A 76 9.33 -4.11 25.90
C LYS A 76 8.19 -3.80 26.85
N LEU A 77 6.97 -3.65 26.32
CA LEU A 77 5.79 -3.29 27.12
C LEU A 77 5.00 -4.51 27.58
N GLY A 78 5.29 -5.70 27.05
CA GLY A 78 4.60 -6.94 27.40
C GLY A 78 3.12 -6.92 27.03
N ILE A 79 2.74 -6.26 25.93
CA ILE A 79 1.33 -6.03 25.54
C ILE A 79 0.57 -7.36 25.49
N SER A 80 1.18 -8.41 24.93
CA SER A 80 0.59 -9.74 24.84
C SER A 80 0.24 -10.38 26.18
N ASN A 81 0.87 -9.93 27.27
CA ASN A 81 0.69 -10.46 28.63
C ASN A 81 -0.29 -9.61 29.47
N ILE A 82 -0.78 -8.48 28.95
CA ILE A 82 -1.72 -7.62 29.68
C ILE A 82 -3.09 -8.31 29.74
N PRO A 83 -3.65 -8.56 30.94
CA PRO A 83 -4.97 -9.17 31.07
C PRO A 83 -6.05 -8.35 30.35
N GLY A 84 -6.86 -9.03 29.52
CA GLY A 84 -7.94 -8.39 28.76
C GLY A 84 -7.53 -7.81 27.40
N VAL A 85 -6.23 -7.72 27.11
CA VAL A 85 -5.75 -7.37 25.76
C VAL A 85 -5.77 -8.63 24.89
N THR A 86 -6.59 -8.60 23.84
CA THR A 86 -6.69 -9.67 22.84
C THR A 86 -6.49 -9.10 21.45
N PRO A 87 -6.09 -9.92 20.45
CA PRO A 87 -6.00 -9.48 19.06
C PRO A 87 -7.27 -8.78 18.60
N ASN A 88 -8.45 -9.36 18.83
CA ASN A 88 -9.74 -8.78 18.44
C ASN A 88 -10.03 -7.40 19.09
N VAL A 89 -9.55 -7.17 20.32
CA VAL A 89 -9.68 -5.85 20.98
C VAL A 89 -8.81 -4.82 20.28
N ILE A 90 -7.59 -5.20 19.89
CA ILE A 90 -6.70 -4.37 19.08
C ILE A 90 -7.34 -4.14 17.70
N SER A 91 -7.98 -5.16 17.12
CA SER A 91 -8.67 -5.05 15.84
C SER A 91 -9.77 -3.98 15.87
N GLY A 92 -10.58 -4.01 16.93
CA GLY A 92 -11.60 -2.97 17.18
C GLY A 92 -11.02 -1.57 17.42
N LEU A 93 -9.86 -1.48 18.09
CA LEU A 93 -9.19 -0.21 18.36
C LEU A 93 -8.66 0.44 17.08
N HIS A 94 -8.00 -0.32 16.20
CA HIS A 94 -7.49 0.26 14.95
C HIS A 94 -8.63 0.68 14.02
N PHE A 95 -9.77 -0.04 14.01
CA PHE A 95 -10.97 0.42 13.31
C PHE A 95 -11.50 1.74 13.88
N PHE A 96 -11.52 1.91 15.20
CA PHE A 96 -11.89 3.17 15.84
C PHE A 96 -10.93 4.31 15.43
N CYS A 97 -9.63 4.05 15.38
CA CYS A 97 -8.64 4.98 14.84
C CYS A 97 -8.95 5.37 13.39
N ALA A 98 -9.35 4.41 12.54
CA ALA A 98 -9.75 4.68 11.15
C ALA A 98 -10.93 5.67 11.08
N ILE A 99 -11.95 5.51 11.92
CA ILE A 99 -13.12 6.42 11.97
C ILE A 99 -12.67 7.85 12.30
N ILE A 100 -11.82 8.01 13.32
CA ILE A 100 -11.33 9.32 13.73
C ILE A 100 -10.46 9.93 12.62
N ALA A 101 -9.51 9.16 12.08
CA ALA A 101 -8.64 9.59 10.99
C ALA A 101 -9.45 10.08 9.78
N CYS A 102 -10.46 9.31 9.37
CA CYS A 102 -11.37 9.65 8.27
C CYS A 102 -12.11 10.97 8.50
N LYS A 103 -12.58 11.22 9.73
CA LYS A 103 -13.21 12.50 10.09
C LYS A 103 -12.26 13.69 9.89
N PHE A 104 -10.98 13.54 10.24
CA PHE A 104 -9.95 14.55 9.99
C PHE A 104 -9.64 14.70 8.49
N ILE A 105 -9.62 13.61 7.72
CA ILE A 105 -9.36 13.63 6.27
C ILE A 105 -10.42 14.42 5.48
N VAL A 106 -11.68 14.40 5.91
CA VAL A 106 -12.78 15.14 5.25
C VAL A 106 -12.71 16.66 5.48
N SER A 107 -11.84 17.13 6.38
CA SER A 107 -11.71 18.55 6.71
C SER A 107 -11.17 19.40 5.55
N ASP A 108 -11.52 20.68 5.56
CA ASP A 108 -11.05 21.71 4.63
C ASP A 108 -9.57 22.07 4.85
N ARG A 109 -9.11 22.05 6.10
CA ARG A 109 -7.76 22.45 6.49
C ARG A 109 -6.76 21.31 6.24
N LEU A 110 -5.71 21.60 5.48
CA LEU A 110 -4.63 20.63 5.21
C LEU A 110 -3.99 20.11 6.50
N THR A 111 -3.77 20.97 7.50
CA THR A 111 -3.20 20.56 8.80
C THR A 111 -4.02 19.46 9.48
N LEU A 112 -5.36 19.57 9.46
CA LEU A 112 -6.24 18.56 10.02
C LEU A 112 -6.20 17.28 9.20
N ARG A 113 -6.16 17.36 7.87
CA ARG A 113 -5.97 16.18 7.01
C ARG A 113 -4.65 15.47 7.31
N ARG A 114 -3.55 16.21 7.52
CA ARG A 114 -2.23 15.66 7.89
C ARG A 114 -2.27 14.94 9.25
N VAL A 115 -3.00 15.48 10.24
CA VAL A 115 -3.27 14.76 11.50
C VAL A 115 -4.07 13.48 11.24
N GLY A 116 -5.04 13.53 10.33
CA GLY A 116 -5.76 12.34 9.85
C GLY A 116 -4.82 11.27 9.27
N CYS A 117 -3.84 11.65 8.46
CA CYS A 117 -2.82 10.73 7.95
C CYS A 117 -2.03 10.06 9.08
N VAL A 118 -1.55 10.82 10.06
CA VAL A 118 -0.80 10.27 11.20
C VAL A 118 -1.66 9.30 12.03
N LEU A 119 -2.95 9.60 12.22
CA LEU A 119 -3.87 8.69 12.90
C LEU A 119 -4.18 7.44 12.07
N TYR A 120 -4.18 7.54 10.74
CA TYR A 120 -4.34 6.39 9.86
C TYR A 120 -3.08 5.50 9.86
N GLU A 121 -1.90 6.10 9.93
CA GLU A 121 -0.63 5.37 10.13
C GLU A 121 -0.63 4.62 11.46
N LEU A 122 -1.10 5.27 12.54
CA LEU A 122 -1.30 4.60 13.82
C LEU A 122 -2.27 3.43 13.71
N ARG A 123 -3.32 3.56 12.89
CA ARG A 123 -4.22 2.43 12.58
C ARG A 123 -3.46 1.29 11.90
N ASN A 124 -2.61 1.56 10.91
CA ASN A 124 -1.82 0.52 10.22
C ASN A 124 -0.85 -0.18 11.18
N ALA A 125 -0.21 0.58 12.07
CA ALA A 125 0.65 0.01 13.11
C ALA A 125 -0.15 -0.88 14.09
N LEU A 126 -1.36 -0.48 14.50
CA LEU A 126 -2.20 -1.27 15.39
C LEU A 126 -2.77 -2.53 14.73
N ASP A 127 -3.11 -2.47 13.45
CA ASP A 127 -3.46 -3.62 12.60
C ASP A 127 -2.33 -4.67 12.65
N LEU A 128 -1.08 -4.28 12.40
CA LEU A 128 0.07 -5.20 12.57
C LEU A 128 0.26 -5.73 14.00
N LEU A 129 -0.02 -4.90 15.01
CA LEU A 129 0.16 -5.26 16.42
C LEU A 129 -0.77 -6.41 16.83
N ASP A 130 -1.97 -6.51 16.27
CA ASP A 130 -2.89 -7.58 16.62
C ASP A 130 -2.32 -8.97 16.24
N GLY A 131 -1.63 -9.03 15.09
CA GLY A 131 -0.98 -10.22 14.59
C GLY A 131 0.27 -10.55 15.41
N VAL A 132 1.02 -9.53 15.84
CA VAL A 132 2.16 -9.69 16.77
C VAL A 132 1.68 -10.28 18.10
N VAL A 133 0.61 -9.72 18.68
CA VAL A 133 0.03 -10.20 19.94
C VAL A 133 -0.53 -11.60 19.79
N TYR A 134 -1.24 -11.90 18.70
CA TYR A 134 -1.73 -13.25 18.41
C TYR A 134 -0.59 -14.26 18.35
N ARG A 135 0.49 -13.94 17.63
CA ARG A 135 1.67 -14.80 17.51
C ARG A 135 2.37 -15.03 18.86
N ALA A 136 2.50 -13.97 19.66
CA ALA A 136 3.09 -14.06 20.99
C ALA A 136 2.24 -14.94 21.93
N GLN A 137 0.92 -14.74 21.96
CA GLN A 137 -0.01 -15.51 22.79
C GLN A 137 -0.16 -16.97 22.33
N ALA A 138 -0.09 -17.22 21.02
CA ALA A 138 -0.14 -18.56 20.45
C ALA A 138 1.22 -19.29 20.45
N HIS A 139 2.28 -18.66 20.96
CA HIS A 139 3.67 -19.16 20.88
C HIS A 139 4.12 -19.52 19.46
N LYS A 140 3.60 -18.82 18.45
CA LYS A 140 3.92 -19.02 17.03
C LYS A 140 4.93 -17.98 16.57
N LYS A 141 6.12 -18.42 16.16
CA LYS A 141 7.16 -17.53 15.58
C LYS A 141 7.05 -17.36 14.06
N GLN A 142 6.24 -18.17 13.39
CA GLN A 142 6.11 -18.13 11.93
C GLN A 142 5.05 -17.10 11.51
N PHE A 143 5.39 -16.32 10.48
CA PHE A 143 4.49 -15.32 9.89
C PHE A 143 3.54 -15.98 8.89
N VAL A 144 2.45 -16.53 9.41
CA VAL A 144 1.37 -17.15 8.64
C VAL A 144 0.05 -16.54 9.11
N SER A 145 -0.86 -16.26 8.17
CA SER A 145 -2.22 -15.84 8.54
C SER A 145 -2.97 -16.99 9.20
N GLY A 146 -3.75 -16.70 10.24
CA GLY A 146 -4.62 -17.68 10.89
C GLY A 146 -5.90 -17.94 10.09
N TRP A 147 -5.78 -18.32 8.80
CA TRP A 147 -6.92 -18.45 7.89
C TRP A 147 -8.03 -19.32 8.50
N GLY A 148 -9.26 -18.80 8.46
CA GLY A 148 -10.45 -19.49 9.00
C GLY A 148 -10.63 -19.39 10.51
N SER A 149 -9.73 -18.73 11.24
CA SER A 149 -9.96 -18.40 12.67
C SER A 149 -10.94 -17.23 12.83
N SER A 150 -11.64 -17.18 13.97
CA SER A 150 -12.51 -16.05 14.30
C SER A 150 -11.74 -14.73 14.37
N GLY A 151 -10.49 -14.76 14.87
CA GLY A 151 -9.62 -13.58 14.92
C GLY A 151 -9.29 -13.05 13.53
N TYR A 152 -8.89 -13.93 12.61
CA TYR A 152 -8.63 -13.56 11.21
C TYR A 152 -9.85 -12.94 10.53
N LEU A 153 -11.06 -13.44 10.80
CA LEU A 153 -12.29 -12.87 10.22
C LEU A 153 -12.61 -11.49 10.79
N VAL A 154 -12.41 -11.30 12.10
CA VAL A 154 -12.64 -10.00 12.76
C VAL A 154 -11.66 -8.96 12.24
N ASP A 155 -10.37 -9.30 12.22
CA ASP A 155 -9.27 -8.50 11.66
C ASP A 155 -9.59 -8.07 10.22
N ALA A 156 -9.80 -9.04 9.32
CA ALA A 156 -10.14 -8.77 7.92
C ALA A 156 -11.40 -7.90 7.74
N ALA A 157 -12.41 -8.06 8.61
CA ALA A 157 -13.61 -7.22 8.56
C ALA A 157 -13.33 -5.78 9.00
N MET A 158 -12.52 -5.60 10.06
CA MET A 158 -12.12 -4.28 10.54
C MET A 158 -11.24 -3.55 9.52
N ASP A 159 -10.33 -4.26 8.86
CA ASP A 159 -9.49 -3.74 7.78
C ASP A 159 -10.29 -3.30 6.57
N PHE A 160 -11.18 -4.19 6.10
CA PHE A 160 -12.06 -3.89 4.99
C PHE A 160 -12.92 -2.66 5.28
N ALA A 161 -13.52 -2.59 6.47
CA ALA A 161 -14.32 -1.45 6.88
C ALA A 161 -13.50 -0.15 7.00
N GLY A 162 -12.29 -0.22 7.56
CA GLY A 162 -11.36 0.91 7.69
C GLY A 162 -10.88 1.44 6.33
N GLY A 163 -10.54 0.54 5.40
CA GLY A 163 -10.18 0.87 4.03
C GLY A 163 -11.34 1.47 3.24
N PHE A 164 -12.54 0.91 3.38
CA PHE A 164 -13.75 1.44 2.75
C PHE A 164 -14.09 2.84 3.28
N LEU A 165 -13.97 3.06 4.59
CA LEU A 165 -14.17 4.38 5.21
C LEU A 165 -13.18 5.42 4.65
N LEU A 166 -11.92 5.05 4.41
CA LEU A 166 -10.94 5.95 3.79
C LEU A 166 -11.36 6.34 2.38
N GLY A 167 -11.71 5.35 1.54
CA GLY A 167 -12.18 5.61 0.18
C GLY A 167 -13.44 6.48 0.13
N PHE A 168 -14.39 6.21 1.01
CA PHE A 168 -15.60 7.03 1.17
C PHE A 168 -15.27 8.47 1.60
N SER A 169 -14.38 8.63 2.58
CA SER A 169 -13.96 9.94 3.09
C SER A 169 -13.28 10.80 2.03
N ILE A 170 -12.45 10.18 1.20
CA ILE A 170 -11.82 10.83 0.05
C ILE A 170 -12.89 11.27 -0.97
N GLY A 171 -13.88 10.43 -1.25
CA GLY A 171 -15.01 10.78 -2.10
C GLY A 171 -15.79 11.99 -1.58
N VAL A 172 -16.15 11.99 -0.30
CA VAL A 172 -16.83 13.12 0.35
C VAL A 172 -15.98 14.39 0.31
N PHE A 173 -14.68 14.29 0.62
CA PHE A 173 -13.75 15.41 0.55
C PHE A 173 -13.73 16.04 -0.84
N LEU A 174 -13.54 15.24 -1.90
CA LEU A 174 -13.46 15.74 -3.27
C LEU A 174 -14.81 16.27 -3.79
N GLN A 175 -15.94 15.74 -3.33
CA GLN A 175 -17.25 16.31 -3.66
C GLN A 175 -17.46 17.70 -3.04
N ARG A 176 -16.96 17.92 -1.81
CA ARG A 176 -17.02 19.22 -1.13
C ARG A 176 -16.02 20.21 -1.70
N TYR A 177 -14.83 19.74 -2.05
CA TYR A 177 -13.72 20.54 -2.57
C TYR A 177 -13.26 20.00 -3.93
N PRO A 178 -14.05 20.22 -5.00
CA PRO A 178 -13.76 19.64 -6.31
C PRO A 178 -12.46 20.21 -6.91
N PRO A 179 -11.56 19.34 -7.41
CA PRO A 179 -10.30 19.76 -7.99
C PRO A 179 -10.53 20.58 -9.26
N MET A 180 -9.66 21.56 -9.49
CA MET A 180 -9.74 22.42 -10.67
C MET A 180 -8.93 21.83 -11.84
N ARG A 181 -9.52 21.88 -13.02
CA ARG A 181 -8.87 21.54 -14.29
C ARG A 181 -8.59 22.82 -15.07
N ARG A 182 -7.36 22.94 -15.58
CA ARG A 182 -7.00 24.00 -16.53
C ARG A 182 -7.58 23.65 -17.90
N VAL A 183 -8.44 24.51 -18.43
CA VAL A 183 -9.03 24.39 -19.76
C VAL A 183 -8.48 25.49 -20.64
N ARG A 184 -7.97 25.12 -21.82
CA ARG A 184 -7.53 26.07 -22.84
C ARG A 184 -8.76 26.55 -23.59
N HIS A 185 -9.07 27.84 -23.52
CA HIS A 185 -10.01 28.40 -24.47
C HIS A 185 -9.28 28.67 -25.77
N LYS A 186 -9.72 28.02 -26.85
CA LYS A 186 -9.58 28.64 -28.17
C LYS A 186 -10.61 29.77 -28.17
N LYS A 187 -10.17 31.01 -28.40
CA LYS A 187 -11.14 32.06 -28.75
C LYS A 187 -11.74 31.62 -30.08
N ASP A 188 -13.03 31.32 -30.10
CA ASP A 188 -13.74 31.20 -31.37
C ASP A 188 -13.65 32.55 -32.06
N ILE A 189 -12.95 32.59 -33.19
CA ILE A 189 -12.89 33.73 -34.11
C ILE A 189 -14.21 33.77 -34.89
N GLU A 190 -15.34 33.74 -34.17
CA GLU A 190 -16.69 33.89 -34.71
C GLU A 190 -17.38 35.07 -34.01
N ALA A 191 -16.69 36.21 -34.02
CA ALA A 191 -17.33 37.50 -34.10
C ALA A 191 -16.50 38.31 -35.09
N GLY A 192 -16.97 38.40 -36.33
CA GLY A 192 -16.34 39.12 -37.45
C GLY A 192 -16.12 40.64 -37.25
N LYS A 193 -16.03 41.10 -36.01
CA LYS A 193 -15.65 42.46 -35.60
C LYS A 193 -14.18 42.58 -35.19
N SER A 194 -13.47 41.51 -34.83
CA SER A 194 -12.04 41.64 -34.44
C SER A 194 -11.08 41.69 -35.64
N LEU A 195 -11.44 41.09 -36.78
CA LEU A 195 -10.59 41.06 -37.99
C LEU A 195 -10.32 42.46 -38.58
N ILE A 196 -11.17 43.45 -38.31
CA ILE A 196 -10.97 44.84 -38.75
C ILE A 196 -10.02 45.59 -37.80
N THR A 197 -9.91 45.15 -36.54
CA THR A 197 -9.09 45.82 -35.52
C THR A 197 -7.68 45.23 -35.41
N ASP A 198 -7.51 43.97 -35.80
CA ASP A 198 -6.23 43.24 -35.69
C ASP A 198 -5.22 43.57 -36.80
N HIS A 199 -5.62 44.32 -37.84
CA HIS A 199 -4.71 44.68 -38.93
C HIS A 199 -3.62 45.71 -38.54
N TYR A 200 -3.70 46.28 -37.32
CA TYR A 200 -2.77 47.31 -36.82
C TYR A 200 -1.99 46.95 -35.55
N SER A 201 -2.12 45.74 -35.01
CA SER A 201 -1.38 45.37 -33.80
C SER A 201 -0.80 43.97 -33.91
N GLY A 202 0.48 43.88 -34.27
CA GLY A 202 1.31 42.68 -34.10
C GLY A 202 1.43 42.28 -32.62
N LYS A 203 0.39 41.62 -32.08
CA LYS A 203 0.39 41.09 -30.72
C LYS A 203 0.14 39.59 -30.75
N ASN A 204 1.18 38.86 -30.37
CA ASN A 204 1.19 37.45 -29.98
C ASN A 204 -0.17 37.01 -29.41
N GLU A 205 -0.79 36.00 -30.04
CA GLU A 205 -1.98 35.31 -29.54
C GLU A 205 -1.74 34.83 -28.10
N LYS A 206 -2.21 35.60 -27.12
CA LYS A 206 -2.20 35.19 -25.72
C LYS A 206 -3.26 34.12 -25.55
N THR A 207 -2.83 32.86 -25.58
CA THR A 207 -3.64 31.72 -25.19
C THR A 207 -4.23 31.96 -23.79
N SER A 208 -5.56 32.09 -23.69
CA SER A 208 -6.23 32.29 -22.40
C SER A 208 -6.61 30.93 -21.80
N TYR A 209 -6.31 30.76 -20.51
CA TYR A 209 -6.64 29.55 -19.76
C TYR A 209 -7.67 29.88 -18.67
N SER A 210 -8.69 29.04 -18.57
CA SER A 210 -9.70 29.08 -17.51
C SER A 210 -9.51 27.89 -16.56
N PHE A 211 -9.88 28.04 -15.29
CA PHE A 211 -9.95 26.94 -14.34
C PHE A 211 -11.41 26.55 -14.14
N VAL A 212 -11.74 25.30 -14.44
CA VAL A 212 -13.10 24.75 -14.30
C VAL A 212 -13.05 23.59 -13.30
N HIS A 213 -14.00 23.55 -12.37
CA HIS A 213 -14.13 22.43 -11.45
C HIS A 213 -14.45 21.14 -12.22
N ILE A 214 -13.84 20.04 -11.79
CA ILE A 214 -14.14 18.73 -12.34
C ILE A 214 -15.56 18.31 -11.94
N ASP A 215 -16.26 17.68 -12.88
CA ASP A 215 -17.62 17.23 -12.65
C ASP A 215 -17.69 16.19 -11.52
N ARG A 216 -18.74 16.28 -10.70
CA ARG A 216 -18.95 15.41 -9.54
C ARG A 216 -19.12 13.95 -9.96
N ARG A 217 -19.70 13.68 -11.14
CA ARG A 217 -19.83 12.30 -11.64
C ARG A 217 -18.46 11.68 -11.93
N THR A 218 -17.54 12.46 -12.51
CA THR A 218 -16.16 12.01 -12.74
C THR A 218 -15.45 11.72 -11.43
N ILE A 219 -15.61 12.59 -10.42
CA ILE A 219 -15.04 12.36 -9.08
C ILE A 219 -15.57 11.05 -8.49
N ASN A 220 -16.88 10.85 -8.50
CA ASN A 220 -17.49 9.64 -7.96
C ASN A 220 -17.02 8.39 -8.67
N PHE A 221 -16.95 8.43 -10.00
CA PHE A 221 -16.52 7.29 -10.80
C PHE A 221 -15.04 6.95 -10.55
N VAL A 222 -14.16 7.94 -10.57
CA VAL A 222 -12.71 7.74 -10.32
C VAL A 222 -12.47 7.20 -8.91
N THR A 223 -13.11 7.78 -7.88
CA THR A 223 -12.98 7.30 -6.50
C THR A 223 -13.55 5.89 -6.35
N PHE A 224 -14.70 5.59 -6.96
CA PHE A 224 -15.29 4.26 -6.94
C PHE A 224 -14.36 3.22 -7.59
N MET A 225 -13.77 3.54 -8.74
CA MET A 225 -12.80 2.67 -9.41
C MET A 225 -11.54 2.42 -8.57
N ALA A 226 -11.08 3.44 -7.83
CA ALA A 226 -9.97 3.28 -6.90
C ALA A 226 -10.33 2.30 -5.76
N VAL A 227 -11.53 2.42 -5.17
CA VAL A 227 -12.01 1.47 -4.14
C VAL A 227 -12.12 0.04 -4.67
N VAL A 228 -12.71 -0.14 -5.86
CA VAL A 228 -12.80 -1.45 -6.52
C VAL A 228 -11.40 -2.05 -6.71
N GLN A 229 -10.43 -1.24 -7.13
CA GLN A 229 -9.07 -1.69 -7.29
C GLN A 229 -8.41 -2.10 -5.97
N THR A 230 -8.62 -1.36 -4.88
CA THR A 230 -8.11 -1.72 -3.55
C THR A 230 -8.65 -3.06 -3.07
N VAL A 231 -9.97 -3.28 -3.21
CA VAL A 231 -10.61 -4.56 -2.85
C VAL A 231 -10.04 -5.71 -3.68
N ALA A 232 -9.89 -5.51 -4.99
CA ALA A 232 -9.28 -6.51 -5.85
C ALA A 232 -7.83 -6.81 -5.45
N ARG A 233 -7.02 -5.79 -5.14
CA ARG A 233 -5.64 -5.95 -4.67
C ARG A 233 -5.54 -6.77 -3.41
N SER A 234 -6.40 -6.51 -2.42
CA SER A 234 -6.45 -7.28 -1.17
C SER A 234 -6.76 -8.76 -1.44
N GLY A 235 -7.81 -9.05 -2.20
CA GLY A 235 -8.21 -10.43 -2.49
C GLY A 235 -7.18 -11.22 -3.30
N PHE A 236 -6.60 -10.61 -4.34
CA PHE A 236 -5.57 -11.29 -5.13
C PHE A 236 -4.25 -11.44 -4.36
N TRP A 237 -3.86 -10.45 -3.55
CA TRP A 237 -2.67 -10.56 -2.72
C TRP A 237 -2.79 -11.74 -1.74
N ASP A 238 -3.92 -11.87 -1.02
CA ASP A 238 -4.15 -13.01 -0.11
C ASP A 238 -4.12 -14.35 -0.86
N TYR A 239 -4.74 -14.42 -2.05
CA TYR A 239 -4.68 -15.60 -2.90
C TYR A 239 -3.25 -16.03 -3.25
N TYR A 240 -2.40 -15.09 -3.68
CA TYR A 240 -1.02 -15.41 -4.07
C TYR A 240 -0.14 -15.70 -2.85
N VAL A 241 -0.27 -14.94 -1.75
CA VAL A 241 0.44 -15.24 -0.49
C VAL A 241 0.13 -16.66 -0.05
N ARG A 242 -1.16 -17.03 -0.01
CA ARG A 242 -1.59 -18.37 0.37
C ARG A 242 -1.06 -19.43 -0.60
N SER A 243 -1.17 -19.20 -1.91
CA SER A 243 -0.71 -20.15 -2.92
C SER A 243 0.80 -20.39 -2.86
N TYR A 244 1.61 -19.35 -2.65
CA TYR A 244 3.05 -19.49 -2.49
C TYR A 244 3.41 -20.10 -1.13
N HIS A 245 2.71 -19.75 -0.06
CA HIS A 245 2.92 -20.32 1.27
C HIS A 245 2.67 -21.84 1.27
N GLU A 246 1.52 -22.27 0.75
CA GLU A 246 1.15 -23.69 0.63
C GLU A 246 2.15 -24.47 -0.23
N LEU A 247 2.73 -23.84 -1.25
CA LEU A 247 3.66 -24.50 -2.17
C LEU A 247 5.11 -24.55 -1.67
N LEU A 248 5.58 -23.46 -1.04
CA LEU A 248 7.01 -23.24 -0.76
C LEU A 248 7.38 -23.29 0.72
N GLU A 249 6.41 -23.21 1.64
CA GLU A 249 6.70 -23.18 3.09
C GLU A 249 6.03 -24.31 3.87
N VAL A 250 4.90 -24.84 3.38
CA VAL A 250 4.21 -25.97 4.03
C VAL A 250 4.97 -27.27 3.71
N PRO A 251 5.39 -28.05 4.74
CA PRO A 251 6.00 -29.35 4.51
C PRO A 251 5.07 -30.27 3.73
N SER A 252 5.56 -30.82 2.62
CA SER A 252 4.81 -31.75 1.78
C SER A 252 5.56 -33.08 1.69
N ALA A 253 4.82 -34.19 1.67
CA ALA A 253 5.40 -35.50 1.36
C ALA A 253 5.87 -35.58 -0.11
N GLN A 254 5.36 -34.69 -0.97
CA GLN A 254 5.64 -34.67 -2.41
C GLN A 254 6.92 -33.91 -2.77
N TYR A 255 7.33 -32.94 -1.94
CA TYR A 255 8.43 -32.02 -2.27
C TYR A 255 9.47 -32.02 -1.15
N SER A 256 10.75 -32.13 -1.51
CA SER A 256 11.81 -31.97 -0.53
C SER A 256 11.90 -30.52 -0.04
N LYS A 257 12.31 -30.35 1.21
CA LYS A 257 12.47 -29.02 1.82
C LYS A 257 13.57 -28.21 1.12
N GLU A 258 14.58 -28.91 0.60
CA GLU A 258 15.69 -28.35 -0.16
C GLU A 258 15.17 -27.71 -1.46
N LEU A 259 14.31 -28.42 -2.20
CA LEU A 259 13.72 -27.93 -3.44
C LEU A 259 12.80 -26.73 -3.19
N GLN A 260 11.96 -26.79 -2.14
CA GLN A 260 11.12 -25.66 -1.74
C GLN A 260 11.96 -24.41 -1.40
N SER A 261 13.05 -24.59 -0.64
CA SER A 261 13.97 -23.50 -0.29
C SER A 261 14.70 -22.96 -1.52
N GLU A 262 15.14 -23.82 -2.43
CA GLU A 262 15.78 -23.44 -3.68
C GLU A 262 14.89 -22.53 -4.52
N VAL A 263 13.65 -22.97 -4.78
CA VAL A 263 12.68 -22.19 -5.56
C VAL A 263 12.30 -20.88 -4.87
N LEU A 264 12.17 -20.89 -3.55
CA LEU A 264 11.93 -19.68 -2.78
C LEU A 264 13.09 -18.66 -2.89
N ASN A 265 14.30 -19.13 -3.22
CA ASN A 265 15.48 -18.30 -3.46
C ASN A 265 15.71 -17.97 -4.95
N TYR A 266 14.84 -18.37 -5.87
CA TYR A 266 14.94 -17.97 -7.27
C TYR A 266 14.72 -16.47 -7.47
N ARG A 267 15.50 -15.89 -8.39
CA ARG A 267 15.39 -14.47 -8.77
C ARG A 267 14.00 -14.13 -9.31
N SER A 268 13.36 -15.05 -10.02
CA SER A 268 11.99 -14.88 -10.52
C SER A 268 10.99 -14.77 -9.37
N THR A 269 11.12 -15.63 -8.35
CA THR A 269 10.31 -15.60 -7.13
C THR A 269 10.46 -14.27 -6.41
N TRP A 270 11.69 -13.77 -6.30
CA TRP A 270 11.97 -12.47 -5.67
C TRP A 270 11.33 -11.32 -6.41
N ILE A 271 11.47 -11.26 -7.74
CA ILE A 271 10.87 -10.20 -8.55
C ILE A 271 9.35 -10.20 -8.38
N VAL A 272 8.69 -11.36 -8.42
CA VAL A 272 7.24 -11.46 -8.25
C VAL A 272 6.81 -11.01 -6.85
N MET A 273 7.49 -11.47 -5.79
CA MET A 273 7.18 -11.05 -4.43
C MET A 273 7.41 -9.55 -4.22
N TRP A 274 8.50 -9.00 -4.78
CA TRP A 274 8.81 -7.57 -4.73
C TRP A 274 7.75 -6.71 -5.45
N LEU A 275 7.25 -7.17 -6.60
CA LEU A 275 6.16 -6.49 -7.30
C LEU A 275 4.90 -6.41 -6.42
N TRP A 276 4.63 -7.42 -5.60
CA TRP A 276 3.53 -7.39 -4.64
C TRP A 276 3.74 -6.39 -3.50
N LYS A 277 4.98 -6.14 -3.06
CA LYS A 277 5.27 -5.11 -2.05
C LYS A 277 4.80 -3.71 -2.47
N ILE A 278 4.78 -3.42 -3.78
CA ILE A 278 4.34 -2.12 -4.32
C ILE A 278 2.86 -2.15 -4.73
N SER A 279 2.30 -3.35 -4.93
CA SER A 279 0.98 -3.54 -5.56
C SER A 279 -0.12 -3.98 -4.60
N SER A 280 0.23 -4.29 -3.35
CA SER A 280 -0.72 -4.70 -2.31
C SER A 280 -1.74 -3.60 -2.02
N ALA A 281 -2.81 -3.96 -1.29
CA ALA A 281 -3.77 -2.99 -0.80
C ALA A 281 -3.13 -2.05 0.23
N ASP A 282 -2.22 -2.56 1.06
CA ASP A 282 -1.53 -1.78 2.09
C ASP A 282 -0.62 -0.72 1.44
N ALA A 283 0.15 -1.09 0.42
CA ALA A 283 0.95 -0.14 -0.35
C ALA A 283 0.08 0.94 -1.00
N PHE A 284 -1.13 0.57 -1.45
CA PHE A 284 -2.08 1.54 -1.97
C PHE A 284 -2.56 2.53 -0.89
N PHE A 285 -2.80 2.06 0.33
CA PHE A 285 -3.15 2.94 1.45
C PHE A 285 -1.99 3.87 1.80
N GLU A 286 -0.76 3.37 1.86
CA GLU A 286 0.45 4.18 2.08
C GLU A 286 0.61 5.30 1.04
N PHE A 287 0.50 4.97 -0.24
CA PHE A 287 0.54 6.00 -1.29
C PHE A 287 -0.65 6.98 -1.21
N THR A 288 -1.82 6.51 -0.76
CA THR A 288 -3.00 7.35 -0.58
C THR A 288 -2.81 8.34 0.57
N ILE A 289 -2.30 7.91 1.72
CA ILE A 289 -2.05 8.80 2.86
C ILE A 289 -0.93 9.80 2.53
N LEU A 290 0.13 9.39 1.81
CA LEU A 290 1.15 10.30 1.29
C LEU A 290 0.56 11.34 0.34
N ALA A 291 -0.37 10.92 -0.54
CA ALA A 291 -1.07 11.84 -1.43
C ALA A 291 -1.94 12.84 -0.67
N ILE A 292 -2.55 12.46 0.46
CA ILE A 292 -3.28 13.38 1.33
C ILE A 292 -2.31 14.34 2.04
N LEU A 293 -1.21 13.82 2.58
CA LEU A 293 -0.18 14.57 3.32
C LEU A 293 0.37 15.77 2.51
N PHE A 294 0.59 15.54 1.21
CA PHE A 294 1.11 16.52 0.25
C PHE A 294 0.05 17.26 -0.58
N ASP A 295 -1.24 17.07 -0.27
CA ASP A 295 -2.35 17.70 -0.99
C ASP A 295 -2.40 17.35 -2.50
N LYS A 296 -2.00 16.12 -2.85
CA LYS A 296 -1.95 15.58 -4.21
C LYS A 296 -2.97 14.46 -4.46
N ILE A 297 -3.98 14.31 -3.61
CA ILE A 297 -4.99 13.24 -3.69
C ILE A 297 -5.61 13.09 -5.10
N TRP A 298 -5.99 14.19 -5.76
CA TRP A 298 -6.58 14.10 -7.09
C TRP A 298 -5.59 13.64 -8.17
N VAL A 299 -4.32 14.01 -8.03
CA VAL A 299 -3.27 13.55 -8.94
C VAL A 299 -3.07 12.04 -8.75
N TRP A 300 -2.99 11.59 -7.50
CA TRP A 300 -2.90 10.18 -7.15
C TRP A 300 -4.06 9.36 -7.73
N LEU A 301 -5.31 9.75 -7.48
CA LEU A 301 -6.48 9.02 -7.97
C LEU A 301 -6.53 8.94 -9.51
N ARG A 302 -6.08 9.98 -10.22
CA ARG A 302 -5.95 9.92 -11.68
C ARG A 302 -4.86 8.94 -12.12
N SER A 303 -3.72 8.93 -11.45
CA SER A 303 -2.66 7.95 -11.73
C SER A 303 -3.14 6.51 -11.51
N VAL A 304 -3.88 6.27 -10.42
CA VAL A 304 -4.53 4.99 -10.13
C VAL A 304 -5.50 4.62 -11.25
N PHE A 305 -6.36 5.55 -11.67
CA PHE A 305 -7.34 5.29 -12.73
C PHE A 305 -6.70 5.01 -14.10
N TYR A 306 -5.68 5.76 -14.50
CA TYR A 306 -5.09 5.63 -15.85
C TYR A 306 -4.00 4.56 -15.95
N ILE A 307 -3.18 4.42 -14.90
CA ILE A 307 -1.98 3.55 -14.92
C ILE A 307 -2.18 2.36 -13.98
N GLY A 308 -2.86 2.57 -12.85
CA GLY A 308 -3.00 1.56 -11.81
C GLY A 308 -3.62 0.27 -12.30
N PHE A 309 -4.65 0.29 -13.15
CA PHE A 309 -5.26 -0.93 -13.68
C PHE A 309 -4.30 -1.77 -14.52
N PHE A 310 -3.51 -1.14 -15.40
CA PHE A 310 -2.51 -1.83 -16.21
C PHE A 310 -1.38 -2.40 -15.36
N GLN A 311 -0.90 -1.59 -14.41
CA GLN A 311 0.12 -1.99 -13.45
C GLN A 311 -0.34 -3.22 -12.65
N PHE A 312 -1.57 -3.20 -12.13
CA PHE A 312 -2.12 -4.31 -11.37
C PHE A 312 -2.33 -5.56 -12.23
N ALA A 313 -2.90 -5.41 -13.44
CA ALA A 313 -3.08 -6.51 -14.38
C ALA A 313 -1.75 -7.18 -14.75
N ALA A 314 -0.68 -6.41 -14.96
CA ALA A 314 0.65 -6.94 -15.23
C ALA A 314 1.16 -7.80 -14.06
N VAL A 315 1.00 -7.35 -12.81
CA VAL A 315 1.40 -8.13 -11.63
C VAL A 315 0.60 -9.41 -11.50
N LEU A 316 -0.72 -9.39 -11.78
CA LEU A 316 -1.55 -10.60 -11.79
C LEU A 316 -1.06 -11.61 -12.83
N VAL A 317 -0.82 -11.18 -14.07
CA VAL A 317 -0.36 -12.06 -15.16
C VAL A 317 1.01 -12.65 -14.83
N LEU A 318 1.97 -11.82 -14.40
CA LEU A 318 3.31 -12.29 -14.02
C LEU A 318 3.26 -13.26 -12.85
N SER A 319 2.43 -12.99 -11.84
CA SER A 319 2.28 -13.86 -10.68
C SER A 319 1.68 -15.21 -11.05
N GLN A 320 0.67 -15.21 -11.94
CA GLN A 320 0.03 -16.44 -12.39
C GLN A 320 0.97 -17.29 -13.25
N LEU A 321 1.66 -16.67 -14.22
CA LEU A 321 2.64 -17.35 -15.07
C LEU A 321 3.76 -17.96 -14.23
N HIS A 322 4.27 -17.19 -13.27
CA HIS A 322 5.30 -17.67 -12.36
C HIS A 322 4.81 -18.82 -11.48
N LEU A 323 3.61 -18.73 -10.91
CA LEU A 323 3.04 -19.79 -10.09
C LEU A 323 2.83 -21.08 -10.89
N MET A 324 2.39 -20.98 -12.15
CA MET A 324 2.26 -22.12 -13.04
C MET A 324 3.61 -22.78 -13.34
N GLU A 325 4.64 -21.97 -13.64
CA GLU A 325 5.98 -22.46 -13.93
C GLU A 325 6.61 -23.13 -12.70
N VAL A 326 6.52 -22.50 -11.53
CA VAL A 326 7.02 -23.08 -10.29
C VAL A 326 6.33 -24.40 -9.98
N ARG A 327 5.00 -24.48 -10.12
CA ARG A 327 4.27 -25.75 -9.92
C ARG A 327 4.73 -26.83 -10.88
N ARG A 328 4.99 -26.47 -12.14
CA ARG A 328 5.51 -27.41 -13.14
C ARG A 328 6.90 -27.91 -12.75
N TYR A 329 7.81 -27.01 -12.39
CA TYR A 329 9.16 -27.34 -11.96
C TYR A 329 9.18 -28.25 -10.73
N MET A 330 8.37 -27.93 -9.71
CA MET A 330 8.25 -28.72 -8.48
C MET A 330 7.74 -30.15 -8.72
N ASN A 331 6.95 -30.36 -9.78
CA ASN A 331 6.42 -31.67 -10.15
C ASN A 331 7.36 -32.49 -11.06
N GLY A 332 8.61 -32.06 -11.24
CA GLY A 332 9.60 -32.76 -12.08
C GLY A 332 9.40 -32.52 -13.58
N GLY A 333 8.95 -31.32 -13.95
CA GLY A 333 8.69 -30.91 -15.32
C GLY A 333 9.88 -30.90 -16.26
#